data_AF-A0A370UB26-F1
#
_entry.id   AF-A0A370UB26-F1
#
_cell.length_a   1.000
_cell.length_b   1.000
_cell.length_c   1.000
_cell.angle_alpha   90.00
_cell.angle_beta   90.00
_cell.angle_gamma   90.00
#
_symmetry.space_group_name_H-M   'P 1'
#
loop_
_entity.id
_entity.type
_entity.pdbx_description
1 polymer ?
#
loop_
_entity_poly.entity_id
_entity_poly.type
_entity_poly.pdbx_seq_one_letter_code
_entity_poly.pdbx_strand_id
1 'polypeptide(L)'
;MSSIKAKQSVERSIKKHFGLALLVTLTPIVFIKAISYFAQSASLDALLIVVAPLSVLSGCAVLLKRVLEDLYDSDEARPPR
;
A
#
# COMPACT_ATOMS: atom_id res chain seq x y z
N MET A 1 18.85 -22.99 -4.37
CA MET A 1 19.44 -21.79 -3.72
C MET A 1 18.93 -20.45 -4.28
N SER A 2 18.54 -20.36 -5.56
CA SER A 2 17.99 -19.14 -6.19
C SER A 2 16.64 -18.67 -5.60
N SER A 3 15.67 -19.57 -5.40
CA SER A 3 14.30 -19.20 -4.96
C SER A 3 14.24 -18.62 -3.53
N ILE A 4 15.16 -19.02 -2.64
CA ILE A 4 15.20 -18.53 -1.25
C ILE A 4 15.62 -17.05 -1.20
N LYS A 5 16.62 -16.66 -2.01
CA LYS A 5 17.06 -15.27 -2.11
C LYS A 5 15.99 -14.36 -2.69
N ALA A 6 15.23 -14.84 -3.68
CA ALA A 6 14.10 -14.12 -4.25
C ALA A 6 13.01 -13.86 -3.21
N LYS A 7 12.63 -14.87 -2.41
CA LYS A 7 11.66 -14.71 -1.32
C LYS A 7 12.10 -13.70 -0.26
N GLN A 8 13.37 -13.76 0.16
CA GLN A 8 13.92 -12.82 1.14
C GLN A 8 13.95 -11.37 0.62
N SER A 9 14.24 -11.18 -0.68
CA SER A 9 14.23 -9.87 -1.33
C SER A 9 12.82 -9.27 -1.37
N VAL A 10 11.82 -10.07 -1.78
CA VAL A 10 10.41 -9.67 -1.78
C VAL A 10 9.94 -9.31 -0.36
N GLU A 11 10.23 -10.15 0.63
CA GLU A 11 9.82 -9.90 2.02
C GLU A 11 10.41 -8.60 2.57
N ARG A 12 11.68 -8.32 2.27
CA ARG A 12 12.35 -7.09 2.68
C ARG A 12 11.72 -5.87 2.01
N SER A 13 11.41 -5.95 0.72
CA SER A 13 10.77 -4.86 -0.02
C SER A 13 9.33 -4.61 0.47
N ILE A 14 8.55 -5.66 0.73
CA ILE A 14 7.22 -5.54 1.33
C ILE A 14 7.33 -4.82 2.68
N LYS A 15 8.23 -5.25 3.57
CA LYS A 15 8.44 -4.60 4.88
C LYS A 15 8.82 -3.12 4.76
N LYS A 16 9.65 -2.77 3.77
CA LYS A 16 10.08 -1.38 3.50
C LYS A 16 8.91 -0.48 3.10
N HIS A 17 7.96 -0.98 2.31
CA HIS A 17 6.88 -0.16 1.74
C HIS A 17 5.51 -0.34 2.40
N PHE A 18 5.34 -1.34 3.27
CA PHE A 18 4.07 -1.63 3.92
C PHE A 18 3.49 -0.44 4.69
N GLY A 19 4.33 0.30 5.41
CA GLY A 19 3.90 1.49 6.14
C GLY A 19 3.30 2.58 5.23
N LEU A 20 3.89 2.80 4.05
CA LEU A 20 3.37 3.75 3.07
C LEU A 20 2.02 3.29 2.51
N ALA A 21 1.90 2.00 2.17
CA ALA A 21 0.64 1.42 1.69
C ALA A 21 -0.48 1.53 2.73
N LEU A 22 -0.14 1.35 4.01
CA LEU A 22 -1.05 1.49 5.12
C LEU A 22 -1.50 2.95 5.31
N LEU A 23 -0.59 3.92 5.19
CA LEU A 23 -0.94 5.35 5.20
C LEU A 23 -1.90 5.70 4.06
N VAL A 24 -1.59 5.30 2.83
CA VAL A 24 -2.47 5.54 1.66
C VAL A 24 -3.86 4.94 1.88
N THR A 25 -3.94 3.76 2.51
CA THR A 25 -5.21 3.09 2.81
C THR A 25 -6.00 3.82 3.90
N LEU A 26 -5.35 4.25 4.99
CA LEU A 26 -6.04 4.78 6.16
C LEU A 26 -6.35 6.27 6.07
N THR A 27 -5.52 7.07 5.39
CA THR A 27 -5.71 8.52 5.27
C THR A 27 -7.13 8.92 4.84
N PRO A 28 -7.68 8.41 3.72
CA PRO A 28 -9.04 8.79 3.30
C PRO A 28 -10.13 8.36 4.30
N ILE A 29 -9.97 7.20 4.93
CA ILE A 29 -10.93 6.68 5.92
C ILE A 29 -10.96 7.57 7.16
N VAL A 30 -9.78 7.88 7.71
CA VAL A 30 -9.64 8.77 8.87
C VAL A 30 -10.14 10.17 8.55
N PHE A 31 -9.85 10.68 7.34
CA PHE A 31 -10.30 11.99 6.91
C PHE A 31 -11.84 12.09 6.84
N ILE A 32 -12.50 11.10 6.24
CA ILE A 32 -13.97 11.05 6.19
C ILE A 32 -14.57 10.95 7.58
N LYS A 33 -14.02 10.10 8.46
CA LYS A 33 -14.47 9.99 9.86
C LYS A 33 -14.33 11.29 10.63
N ALA A 34 -13.21 12.00 10.46
CA ALA A 34 -12.99 13.29 11.10
C ALA A 34 -14.02 14.33 10.64
N ILE A 35 -14.27 14.43 9.33
CA ILE A 35 -15.29 15.34 8.80
C ILE A 35 -16.68 14.95 9.30
N SER A 36 -17.03 13.67 9.27
CA SER A 36 -18.32 13.16 9.76
C SER A 36 -18.57 13.55 11.21
N TYR A 37 -17.55 13.48 12.06
CA TYR A 37 -17.62 13.88 13.47
C TYR A 37 -17.90 15.39 13.63
N PHE A 38 -17.14 16.25 12.94
CA PHE A 38 -17.32 17.70 13.06
C PHE A 38 -18.58 18.22 12.37
N ALA A 39 -18.99 17.59 11.27
CA ALA A 39 -20.20 17.96 10.53
C ALA A 39 -21.49 17.40 11.15
N GLN A 40 -21.40 16.55 12.18
CA GLN A 40 -22.53 15.83 12.77
C GLN A 40 -23.43 15.12 11.73
N SER A 41 -22.83 14.69 10.61
CA SER A 41 -23.57 14.15 9.47
C SER A 41 -23.27 12.68 9.28
N ALA A 42 -24.30 11.84 9.48
CA ALA A 42 -24.21 10.40 9.27
C ALA A 42 -24.12 9.99 7.78
N SER A 43 -24.38 10.91 6.84
CA SER A 43 -24.31 10.59 5.41
C SER A 43 -22.89 10.28 4.93
N LEU A 44 -21.88 10.82 5.60
CA LEU A 44 -20.47 10.57 5.30
C LEU A 44 -20.02 9.17 5.74
N ASP A 45 -20.68 8.59 6.74
CA ASP A 45 -20.41 7.21 7.14
C ASP A 45 -20.88 6.21 6.07
N ALA A 46 -21.96 6.49 5.35
CA ALA A 46 -22.39 5.67 4.21
C ALA A 46 -21.35 5.68 3.08
N LEU A 47 -20.61 6.78 2.89
CA LEU A 47 -19.56 6.88 1.88
C LEU A 47 -18.37 5.95 2.18
N LEU A 48 -18.13 5.62 3.45
CA LEU A 48 -17.06 4.69 3.84
C LEU A 48 -17.26 3.28 3.29
N ILE A 49 -18.50 2.86 3.02
CA ILE A 49 -18.81 1.55 2.42
C ILE A 49 -18.11 1.41 1.06
N VAL A 50 -17.99 2.51 0.32
CA VAL A 50 -17.34 2.54 -1.00
C VAL A 50 -15.87 2.96 -0.88
N VAL A 51 -15.56 3.94 -0.04
CA VAL A 51 -14.20 4.47 0.07
C VAL A 51 -13.23 3.50 0.73
N ALA A 52 -13.65 2.75 1.75
CA ALA A 52 -12.77 1.80 2.42
C ALA A 52 -12.21 0.72 1.46
N PRO A 53 -13.02 -0.02 0.67
CA PRO A 53 -12.47 -1.01 -0.26
C PRO A 53 -11.62 -0.37 -1.36
N LEU A 54 -11.99 0.81 -1.87
CA LEU A 54 -11.17 1.53 -2.87
C LEU A 54 -9.81 1.96 -2.29
N SER A 55 -9.77 2.37 -1.03
CA SER A 55 -8.55 2.78 -0.35
C SER A 55 -7.62 1.58 -0.14
N VAL A 56 -8.17 0.41 0.18
CA VAL A 56 -7.41 -0.85 0.27
C VAL A 56 -6.83 -1.23 -1.10
N LEU A 57 -7.64 -1.17 -2.16
CA LEU A 57 -7.16 -1.43 -3.53
C LEU A 57 -6.04 -0.47 -3.93
N SER A 58 -6.17 0.81 -3.58
CA SER A 58 -5.14 1.82 -3.82
C SER A 58 -3.85 1.51 -3.06
N GLY A 59 -3.93 1.19 -1.77
CA GLY A 59 -2.78 0.79 -0.95
C GLY A 59 -2.07 -0.45 -1.50
N CYS A 60 -2.83 -1.47 -1.91
CA CYS A 60 -2.29 -2.67 -2.56
C CYS A 60 -1.58 -2.35 -3.88
N ALA A 61 -2.16 -1.49 -4.73
CA ALA A 61 -1.54 -1.08 -5.99
C ALA A 61 -0.22 -0.33 -5.77
N VAL A 62 -0.18 0.57 -4.78
CA VAL A 62 1.04 1.29 -4.39
C VAL A 62 2.10 0.31 -3.88
N LEU A 63 1.72 -0.63 -3.00
CA LEU A 63 2.65 -1.62 -2.47
C LEU A 63 3.24 -2.49 -3.59
N LEU A 64 2.39 -3.00 -4.48
CA LEU A 64 2.81 -3.84 -5.59
C LEU A 64 3.74 -3.09 -6.53
N LYS A 65 3.40 -1.85 -6.89
CA LYS A 65 4.25 -1.00 -7.73
C LYS A 65 5.65 -0.82 -7.12
N ARG A 66 5.73 -0.46 -5.83
CA ARG A 66 7.01 -0.24 -5.15
C ARG A 66 7.84 -1.50 -4.99
N VAL A 67 7.19 -2.63 -4.72
CA VAL A 67 7.87 -3.94 -4.65
C VAL A 67 8.42 -4.33 -6.02
N LEU A 68 7.65 -4.15 -7.09
CA LEU A 68 8.11 -4.43 -8.45
C LEU A 68 9.28 -3.53 -8.87
N GLU A 69 9.23 -2.23 -8.55
CA GLU A 69 10.33 -1.28 -8.77
C GLU A 69 11.62 -1.73 -8.04
N ASP A 70 11.54 -2.02 -6.74
CA ASP A 70 12.70 -2.48 -5.94
C ASP A 70 13.31 -3.78 -6.51
N LEU A 71 12.47 -4.70 -7.00
CA LEU A 71 12.92 -5.97 -7.58
C LEU A 71 13.57 -5.78 -8.96
N TYR A 72 13.05 -4.86 -9.77
CA TYR A 72 13.60 -4.53 -11.08
C TYR A 72 14.98 -3.87 -10.95
N ASP A 73 15.10 -2.86 -10.09
CA ASP A 73 16.38 -2.19 -9.80
C ASP A 73 17.43 -3.17 -9.25
N SER A 74 16.98 -4.17 -8.47
CA SER A 74 17.86 -5.20 -7.93
C SER A 74 18.36 -6.20 -8.98
N ASP A 75 17.68 -6.34 -10.13
CA ASP A 75 18.09 -7.21 -11.22
C ASP A 75 19.08 -6.49 -12.16
N GLU A 76 18.86 -5.20 -12.46
CA GLU A 76 19.80 -4.37 -13.23
C GLU A 76 21.16 -4.17 -12.53
N ALA A 77 21.20 -4.15 -11.20
CA ALA A 77 22.44 -4.05 -10.44
C ALA A 77 23.31 -5.34 -10.49
N ARG A 78 22.87 -6.40 -11.16
CA ARG A 78 23.62 -7.66 -11.29
C ARG A 78 24.55 -7.60 -12.52
N PRO A 79 25.87 -7.81 -12.35
CA PRO A 79 26.78 -7.86 -13.51
C PRO A 79 26.39 -8.99 -14.46
N PRO A 80 26.57 -8.81 -15.79
CA PRO A 80 26.30 -9.85 -16.77
C PRO A 80 27.16 -11.09 -16.46
N ARG A 81 26.54 -12.26 -16.51
CA ARG A 81 27.23 -13.56 -16.31
C ARG A 81 28.01 -13.97 -17.53
#